data_AF-A0A392R8L6-F1
#
_entry.id   AF-A0A392R8L6-F1
#
_cell.length_a   1.000
_cell.length_b   1.000
_cell.length_c   1.000
_cell.angle_alpha   90.00
_cell.angle_beta   90.00
_cell.angle_gamma   90.00
#
_symmetry.space_group_name_H-M   'P 1'
#
loop_
_entity.id
_entity.type
_entity.pdbx_description
1 polymer ?
#
loop_
_entity_poly.entity_id
_entity_poly.type
_entity_poly.pdbx_seq_one_letter_code
_entity_poly.pdbx_strand_id
1 'polypeptide(L)'
;MWVCVSENFDVKTILKNMLWSLTDNKPNDTSTLEYLQNELHDNLSGKKYLLVLDDIWNESHEKWAQLRTYLMCGAQGSKVVVTTRSTIVAQTMG
;
A
#
# COMPACT_ATOMS: atom_id res chain seq x y z
N MET A 1 8.35 -6.76 -0.67
CA MET A 1 8.35 -5.32 -0.36
C MET A 1 7.86 -5.14 1.07
N TRP A 2 8.52 -4.28 1.84
CA TRP A 2 8.14 -3.97 3.23
C TRP A 2 7.95 -2.47 3.35
N VAL A 3 6.78 -2.04 3.81
CA VAL A 3 6.46 -0.62 4.03
C VAL A 3 6.06 -0.45 5.48
N CYS A 4 6.86 0.28 6.24
CA CYS A 4 6.50 0.69 7.59
C CYS A 4 5.59 1.91 7.49
N VAL A 5 4.42 1.84 8.12
CA VAL A 5 3.45 2.93 8.15
C VAL A 5 3.53 3.55 9.54
N SER A 6 3.89 4.82 9.63
CA SER A 6 3.85 5.54 10.90
C SER A 6 2.40 5.78 11.35
N GLU A 7 2.20 6.27 12.59
CA GLU A 7 0.87 6.54 13.17
C GLU A 7 -0.08 7.30 12.23
N ASN A 8 0.46 8.20 11.40
CA ASN A 8 -0.28 8.91 10.37
C ASN A 8 -0.44 8.06 9.11
N PHE A 9 -1.48 7.21 9.11
CA PHE A 9 -1.87 6.47 7.92
C PHE A 9 -2.35 7.41 6.80
N ASP A 10 -1.47 7.58 5.81
CA ASP A 10 -1.72 8.35 4.61
C ASP A 10 -1.48 7.47 3.37
N VAL A 11 -2.54 7.25 2.60
CA VAL A 11 -2.52 6.37 1.42
C VAL A 11 -1.47 6.85 0.42
N LYS A 12 -1.35 8.18 0.22
CA LYS A 12 -0.38 8.77 -0.70
C LYS A 12 1.06 8.46 -0.28
N THR A 13 1.36 8.55 1.02
CA THR A 13 2.68 8.24 1.60
C THR A 13 3.03 6.76 1.44
N ILE A 14 2.04 5.89 1.65
CA ILE A 14 2.19 4.45 1.43
C ILE A 14 2.52 4.14 -0.03
N LEU A 15 1.78 4.70 -1.00
CA LEU A 15 2.05 4.48 -2.43
C LEU A 15 3.44 5.00 -2.82
N LYS A 16 3.88 6.16 -2.29
CA LYS A 16 5.23 6.68 -2.51
C LYS A 16 6.31 5.73 -2.01
N ASN A 17 6.15 5.21 -0.79
CA ASN A 17 7.12 4.29 -0.20
C ASN A 17 7.19 2.96 -0.96
N MET A 18 6.06 2.48 -1.49
CA MET A 18 6.04 1.32 -2.37
C MET A 18 6.79 1.60 -3.68
N LEU A 19 6.50 2.72 -4.35
CA LEU A 19 7.19 3.08 -5.59
C LEU A 19 8.69 3.20 -5.37
N TRP A 20 9.11 3.89 -4.31
CA TRP A 20 10.52 3.97 -3.96
C TRP A 20 11.14 2.57 -3.77
N SER A 21 10.42 1.64 -3.11
CA SER A 21 10.88 0.26 -2.95
C SER A 21 10.94 -0.55 -4.26
N LEU A 22 10.17 -0.16 -5.29
CA LEU A 22 10.08 -0.88 -6.57
C LEU A 22 11.04 -0.34 -7.62
N THR A 23 11.21 0.98 -7.69
CA THR A 23 11.94 1.69 -8.75
C THR A 23 13.25 2.29 -8.27
N ASP A 24 13.51 2.29 -6.96
CA ASP A 24 14.60 3.03 -6.29
C ASP A 24 14.58 4.55 -6.60
N ASN A 25 13.42 5.05 -7.05
CA ASN A 25 13.21 6.46 -7.36
C ASN A 25 12.09 7.01 -6.48
N LYS A 26 12.40 8.04 -5.71
CA LYS A 26 11.44 8.67 -4.80
C LYS A 26 10.51 9.59 -5.61
N PRO A 27 9.18 9.34 -5.62
CA PRO A 27 8.25 10.23 -6.29
C PRO A 27 8.25 11.63 -5.67
N ASN A 28 8.02 12.66 -6.48
CA ASN A 28 7.98 14.04 -6.02
C ASN A 28 6.84 14.25 -5.00
N ASP A 29 7.00 15.23 -4.11
CA ASP A 29 6.00 15.51 -3.10
C ASP A 29 4.68 16.05 -3.66
N THR A 30 4.77 16.71 -4.83
CA THR A 30 3.65 17.25 -5.60
C THR A 30 2.95 16.19 -6.47
N SER A 31 3.46 14.96 -6.58
CA SER A 31 2.83 13.90 -7.37
C SER A 31 1.38 13.67 -6.93
N THR A 32 0.46 13.56 -7.88
CA THR A 32 -0.95 13.27 -7.60
C THR A 32 -1.15 11.81 -7.19
N LEU A 33 -2.24 11.51 -6.49
CA LEU A 33 -2.55 10.13 -6.09
C LEU A 33 -2.75 9.23 -7.32
N GLU A 34 -3.40 9.75 -8.37
CA GLU A 34 -3.61 9.05 -9.65
C GLU A 34 -2.28 8.71 -10.34
N TYR A 35 -1.31 9.63 -10.36
CA TYR A 35 0.01 9.36 -10.92
C TYR A 35 0.71 8.22 -10.18
N LEU A 36 0.71 8.27 -8.84
CA LEU A 36 1.32 7.22 -8.02
C LEU A 36 0.63 5.86 -8.22
N GLN A 37 -0.69 5.85 -8.37
CA GLN A 37 -1.46 4.65 -8.64
C GLN A 37 -1.09 4.05 -10.01
N ASN A 38 -1.01 4.86 -11.06
CA ASN A 38 -0.68 4.38 -12.41
C ASN A 38 0.73 3.79 -12.44
N GLU A 39 1.71 4.49 -11.87
CA GLU A 39 3.09 3.98 -11.77
C GLU A 39 3.15 2.66 -10.99
N LEU A 40 2.39 2.53 -9.90
CA LEU A 40 2.34 1.27 -9.15
C LEU A 40 1.70 0.16 -9.98
N HIS A 41 0.62 0.47 -10.69
CA HIS A 41 -0.05 -0.47 -11.56
C HIS A 41 0.92 -0.99 -12.63
N ASP A 42 1.62 -0.10 -13.32
CA ASP A 42 2.57 -0.47 -14.38
C ASP A 42 3.73 -1.33 -13.84
N ASN A 43 4.15 -1.08 -12.60
CA ASN A 43 5.24 -1.83 -11.97
C ASN A 43 4.79 -3.18 -11.38
N LEU A 44 3.54 -3.31 -10.92
CA LEU A 44 3.04 -4.51 -10.24
C LEU A 44 2.18 -5.42 -11.14
N SER A 45 1.61 -4.88 -12.23
CA SER A 45 0.70 -5.62 -13.10
C SER A 45 1.40 -6.83 -13.72
N GLY A 46 0.73 -7.99 -13.63
CA GLY A 46 1.26 -9.26 -14.11
C GLY A 46 2.43 -9.82 -13.29
N LYS A 47 2.87 -9.16 -12.21
CA LYS A 47 3.93 -9.65 -11.32
C LYS A 47 3.34 -10.20 -10.03
N LYS A 48 3.95 -11.28 -9.53
CA LYS A 48 3.63 -11.82 -8.22
C LYS A 48 4.42 -11.06 -7.16
N TYR A 49 3.73 -10.48 -6.18
CA TYR A 49 4.38 -9.74 -5.10
C TYR A 49 3.92 -10.18 -3.72
N LEU A 50 4.79 -9.97 -2.74
CA LEU A 50 4.46 -10.01 -1.32
C LEU A 50 4.71 -8.61 -0.74
N LEU A 51 3.65 -7.99 -0.27
CA LEU A 51 3.68 -6.70 0.40
C LEU A 51 3.43 -6.91 1.89
N VAL A 52 4.32 -6.39 2.73
CA VAL A 52 4.12 -6.30 4.18
C VAL A 52 3.91 -4.83 4.52
N LEU A 53 2.75 -4.51 5.09
CA LEU A 53 2.46 -3.21 5.68
C LEU A 53 2.57 -3.36 7.20
N ASP A 54 3.57 -2.72 7.78
CA ASP A 54 3.93 -2.89 9.18
C ASP A 54 3.46 -1.72 10.05
N ASP A 55 3.00 -2.03 11.27
CA ASP A 55 2.59 -1.11 12.34
C ASP A 55 1.44 -0.15 11.98
N ILE A 56 0.37 -0.70 11.43
CA ILE A 56 -0.79 0.09 11.03
C ILE A 56 -1.72 0.41 12.21
N TRP A 57 -2.13 1.67 12.33
CA TRP A 57 -3.05 2.14 13.39
C TRP A 57 -4.39 2.70 12.91
N ASN A 58 -4.54 3.00 11.62
CA ASN A 58 -5.74 3.69 11.14
C ASN A 58 -6.92 2.74 10.93
N GLU A 59 -8.03 3.06 11.59
CA GLU A 59 -9.27 2.28 11.60
C GLU A 59 -10.27 2.70 10.51
N SER A 60 -9.93 3.71 9.70
CA SER A 60 -10.78 4.15 8.60
C SER A 60 -10.88 3.08 7.50
N HIS A 61 -12.01 2.38 7.47
CA HIS A 61 -12.38 1.41 6.44
C HIS A 61 -12.30 1.98 5.02
N GLU A 62 -12.67 3.24 4.82
CA GLU A 62 -12.66 3.88 3.50
C GLU A 62 -11.24 3.97 2.94
N LYS A 63 -10.27 4.40 3.76
CA LYS A 63 -8.86 4.46 3.34
C LYS A 63 -8.30 3.05 3.07
N TRP A 64 -8.74 2.03 3.79
CA TRP A 64 -8.39 0.63 3.53
C TRP A 64 -8.96 0.13 2.21
N ALA A 65 -10.24 0.39 1.97
CA ALA A 65 -10.89 0.02 0.71
C ALA A 65 -10.17 0.69 -0.47
N GLN A 66 -9.82 1.98 -0.34
CA GLN A 66 -9.06 2.71 -1.33
C GLN A 66 -7.65 2.15 -1.55
N LEU A 67 -6.90 1.85 -0.48
CA LEU A 67 -5.57 1.23 -0.63
C LEU A 67 -5.68 -0.15 -1.30
N ARG A 68 -6.70 -0.94 -0.95
CA ARG A 68 -6.93 -2.25 -1.53
C ARG A 68 -7.18 -2.15 -3.04
N THR A 69 -8.01 -1.22 -3.51
CA THR A 69 -8.26 -1.07 -4.95
C THR A 69 -6.98 -0.79 -5.74
N TYR A 70 -6.02 -0.06 -5.16
CA TYR A 70 -4.72 0.20 -5.79
C TYR A 70 -3.82 -1.02 -5.89
N LEU A 71 -3.99 -2.01 -5.01
CA LEU A 71 -3.15 -3.22 -4.94
C LEU A 71 -3.71 -4.40 -5.74
N MET A 72 -4.97 -4.34 -6.20
CA MET A 72 -5.63 -5.43 -6.92
C MET A 72 -5.14 -5.68 -8.37
N CYS A 73 -3.97 -5.16 -8.75
CA CYS A 73 -3.37 -5.32 -10.08
C CYS A 73 -2.35 -6.47 -10.21
N GLY A 74 -1.96 -7.11 -9.09
CA GLY A 74 -0.94 -8.16 -9.09
C GLY A 74 -1.36 -9.47 -9.77
N ALA A 75 -0.38 -10.29 -10.14
CA ALA A 75 -0.63 -11.65 -10.63
C ALA A 75 -1.22 -12.57 -9.55
N GLN A 76 -1.85 -13.66 -9.99
CA GLN A 76 -2.41 -14.67 -9.11
C GLN A 76 -1.39 -15.16 -8.07
N GLY A 77 -1.81 -15.20 -6.81
CA GLY A 77 -0.98 -15.59 -5.68
C GLY A 77 -0.12 -14.46 -5.09
N SER A 78 -0.31 -13.21 -5.54
CA SER A 78 0.17 -12.03 -4.80
C SER A 78 -0.53 -11.94 -3.45
N LYS A 79 0.20 -11.46 -2.43
CA LYS A 79 -0.30 -11.39 -1.05
C LYS A 79 0.05 -10.05 -0.41
N VAL A 80 -0.87 -9.54 0.41
CA VAL A 80 -0.67 -8.40 1.29
C VAL A 80 -0.77 -8.90 2.72
N VAL A 81 0.23 -8.59 3.54
CA VAL A 81 0.28 -8.89 4.97
C VAL A 81 0.23 -7.57 5.70
N VAL A 82 -0.67 -7.48 6.68
CA VAL A 82 -0.80 -6.31 7.55
C VAL A 82 -0.44 -6.73 8.96
N THR A 83 0.44 -5.97 9.61
CA THR A 83 0.63 -6.06 11.06
C THR A 83 0.01 -4.82 11.70
N THR A 84 -0.69 -5.03 12.80
CA THR A 84 -1.38 -3.96 13.54
C THR A 84 -1.49 -4.38 15.00
N ARG A 85 -1.47 -3.40 15.91
CA ARG A 85 -1.82 -3.60 17.32
C ARG A 85 -3.30 -3.31 17.61
N SER A 86 -4.04 -2.76 16.64
CA SER A 86 -5.47 -2.50 16.77
C SER A 86 -6.27 -3.73 16.35
N THR A 87 -7.11 -4.20 17.26
CA THR A 87 -8.06 -5.29 16.99
C THR A 87 -9.13 -4.87 15.97
N ILE A 88 -9.46 -3.58 15.88
CA ILE A 88 -10.43 -3.04 14.92
C ILE A 88 -9.85 -3.13 13.50
N VAL A 89 -8.60 -2.73 13.31
CA VAL A 89 -7.90 -2.90 12.04
C VAL A 89 -7.79 -4.39 11.67
N ALA A 90 -7.46 -5.25 12.65
CA ALA A 90 -7.38 -6.70 12.41
C ALA A 90 -8.72 -7.28 11.95
N GLN A 91 -9.85 -6.86 12.55
CA GLN A 91 -11.19 -7.28 12.13
C GLN A 91 -11.61 -6.72 10.76
N THR A 92 -11.11 -5.54 10.40
CA THR A 92 -11.38 -4.91 9.09
C THR A 92 -10.69 -5.65 7.95
N MET A 93 -9.51 -6.23 8.22
CA MET A 93 -8.65 -6.87 7.23
C MET A 93 -8.74 -8.40 7.21
N GLY A 94 -9.25 -9.00 8.31
CA GLY A 94 -9.36 -10.44 8.52
C GLY A 94 -10.53 -11.12 7.83
#